data_AF-A0A9Q0TEJ9-F1
#
_entry.id   AF-A0A9Q0TEJ9-F1
#
_cell.length_a   1.000
_cell.length_b   1.000
_cell.length_c   1.000
_cell.angle_alpha   90.00
_cell.angle_beta   90.00
_cell.angle_gamma   90.00
#
_symmetry.space_group_name_H-M   'P 1'
#
loop_
_entity.id
_entity.type
_entity.pdbx_description
1 polymer ?
#
loop_
_entity_poly.entity_id
_entity_poly.type
_entity_poly.pdbx_seq_one_letter_code
_entity_poly.pdbx_strand_id
1 'polypeptide(L)'
;MNSSNQFVKASKPSNPVSTYDSQIIELKLSQRLLSHFRAIPQCSNSTSTFLDDDDDYHDNDTDDDGGGYYSYVGEEEVSEDSVSEDGVFIEIKKLQKNSRRIRSKISINASLDTVWKILIDYEVLADFIPSLAVSKLIDKKDNFARLYQTGQQNLAFGLKFNAKAILDCYERDLQTFTSGKKRDIEFKMTEGDFQCFEGKWCIEQFTKPKTEDSLGQEFESTLSYLVDVKPKIWLPAHLIEGRICKEIKSNLTCIREEAQKVIGDAL
;
A
#
# COMPACT_ATOMS: atom_id res chain seq x y z
N MET A 1 54.52 -14.23 -60.16
CA MET A 1 53.26 -13.48 -60.32
C MET A 1 52.13 -14.38 -59.85
N ASN A 2 51.75 -14.28 -58.57
CA ASN A 2 50.61 -14.98 -57.98
C ASN A 2 49.81 -13.94 -57.19
N SER A 3 48.59 -13.64 -57.63
CA SER A 3 47.63 -12.84 -56.85
C SER A 3 46.61 -13.79 -56.24
N SER A 4 46.66 -13.92 -54.91
CA SER A 4 45.66 -14.62 -54.11
C SER A 4 44.59 -13.62 -53.65
N ASN A 5 43.32 -13.95 -53.91
CA ASN A 5 42.16 -13.24 -53.38
C ASN A 5 42.07 -13.40 -51.85
N GLN A 6 41.95 -12.29 -51.12
CA GLN A 6 41.49 -12.27 -49.72
C GLN A 6 40.08 -11.69 -49.65
N PHE A 7 39.16 -12.51 -49.14
CA PHE A 7 37.79 -12.13 -48.77
C PHE A 7 37.83 -11.25 -47.51
N VAL A 8 37.25 -10.06 -47.57
CA VAL A 8 36.93 -9.23 -46.39
C VAL A 8 35.59 -9.70 -45.83
N LYS A 9 35.58 -10.24 -44.60
CA LYS A 9 34.34 -10.48 -43.84
C LYS A 9 33.81 -9.15 -43.31
N ALA A 10 32.66 -8.71 -43.79
CA ALA A 10 31.90 -7.63 -43.20
C ALA A 10 31.31 -8.07 -41.85
N SER A 11 31.57 -7.32 -40.79
CA SER A 11 30.91 -7.45 -39.49
C SER A 11 29.45 -7.01 -39.60
N LYS A 12 28.53 -7.85 -39.10
CA LYS A 12 27.09 -7.52 -39.02
C LYS A 12 26.88 -6.33 -38.05
N PRO A 13 25.97 -5.39 -38.35
CA PRO A 13 25.57 -4.39 -37.38
C PRO A 13 24.84 -5.07 -36.22
N SER A 14 25.20 -4.68 -34.99
CA SER A 14 24.50 -5.05 -33.76
C SER A 14 23.06 -4.53 -33.83
N ASN A 15 22.09 -5.43 -33.66
CA ASN A 15 20.68 -5.08 -33.60
C ASN A 15 20.42 -4.03 -32.50
N PRO A 16 19.64 -2.96 -32.76
CA PRO A 16 19.17 -2.10 -31.70
C PRO A 16 18.22 -2.92 -30.81
N VAL A 17 18.47 -2.89 -29.49
CA VAL A 17 17.58 -3.45 -28.48
C VAL A 17 16.22 -2.77 -28.66
N SER A 18 15.18 -3.58 -28.86
CA SER A 18 13.81 -3.11 -29.08
C SER A 18 13.35 -2.31 -27.86
N THR A 19 12.65 -1.19 -28.06
CA THR A 19 12.04 -0.38 -26.97
C THR A 19 11.16 -1.23 -26.04
N TYR A 20 10.60 -2.33 -26.56
CA TYR A 20 9.86 -3.33 -25.78
C TYR A 20 10.76 -4.12 -24.81
N ASP A 21 11.99 -4.44 -25.19
CA ASP A 21 12.95 -5.13 -24.32
C ASP A 21 13.41 -4.21 -23.18
N SER A 22 13.59 -2.92 -23.45
CA SER A 22 13.91 -1.91 -22.42
C SER A 22 12.79 -1.76 -21.39
N GLN A 23 11.53 -1.70 -21.82
CA GLN A 23 10.36 -1.63 -20.92
C GLN A 23 10.21 -2.90 -20.08
N ILE A 24 10.49 -4.08 -20.65
CA ILE A 24 10.46 -5.35 -19.91
C ILE A 24 11.61 -5.44 -18.89
N ILE A 25 12.78 -4.89 -19.22
CA ILE A 25 13.92 -4.83 -18.28
C ILE A 25 13.59 -3.90 -17.11
N GLU A 26 12.98 -2.75 -17.37
CA GLU A 26 12.59 -1.77 -16.37
C GLU A 26 11.50 -2.32 -15.41
N LEU A 27 10.49 -3.00 -15.96
CA LEU A 27 9.48 -3.72 -15.18
C LEU A 27 10.10 -4.82 -14.31
N LYS A 28 11.07 -5.58 -14.84
CA LYS A 28 11.79 -6.63 -14.09
C LYS A 28 12.69 -6.05 -13.00
N LEU A 29 13.28 -4.87 -13.20
CA LEU A 29 14.09 -4.19 -12.19
C LEU A 29 13.21 -3.65 -11.06
N SER A 30 12.05 -3.07 -11.38
CA SER A 30 11.03 -2.65 -10.41
C SER A 30 10.51 -3.82 -9.56
N GLN A 31 10.18 -4.95 -10.20
CA GLN A 31 9.77 -6.19 -9.49
C GLN A 31 10.90 -6.76 -8.60
N ARG A 32 12.17 -6.63 -9.01
CA ARG A 32 13.32 -7.03 -8.17
C ARG A 32 13.50 -6.12 -6.97
N LEU A 33 13.30 -4.81 -7.10
CA LEU A 33 13.35 -3.88 -5.97
C LEU A 33 12.24 -4.16 -4.94
N LEU A 34 11.04 -4.54 -5.41
CA LEU A 34 9.93 -4.89 -4.52
C LEU A 34 10.13 -6.22 -3.78
N SER A 35 10.84 -7.19 -4.37
CA SER A 35 11.07 -8.53 -3.81
C SER A 35 12.25 -8.66 -2.83
N HIS A 36 13.10 -7.64 -2.69
CA HIS A 36 14.29 -7.70 -1.82
C HIS A 36 14.06 -7.21 -0.37
N PHE A 37 12.84 -6.83 0.01
CA PHE A 37 12.57 -6.37 1.38
C PHE A 37 12.11 -7.52 2.28
N ARG A 38 13.06 -8.07 3.05
CA ARG A 38 12.80 -9.01 4.15
C ARG A 38 11.96 -8.35 5.25
N ALA A 39 11.03 -9.13 5.80
CA ALA A 39 10.24 -8.77 6.97
C ALA A 39 11.14 -8.40 8.16
N ILE A 40 10.83 -7.27 8.81
CA ILE A 40 11.44 -6.88 10.09
C ILE A 40 10.81 -7.74 11.20
N PRO A 41 11.59 -8.35 12.12
CA PRO A 41 11.06 -9.17 13.21
C PRO A 41 10.27 -8.33 14.25
N GLN A 42 9.28 -8.99 14.84
CA GLN A 42 8.32 -8.48 15.82
C GLN A 42 8.98 -7.91 17.09
N CYS A 43 8.42 -6.83 17.62
CA CYS A 43 8.70 -6.37 18.98
C CYS A 43 7.83 -7.12 19.99
N SER A 44 8.49 -7.51 21.09
CA SER A 44 8.06 -8.44 22.13
C SER A 44 6.91 -7.95 23.03
N ASN A 45 6.19 -8.94 23.57
CA ASN A 45 5.19 -8.84 24.62
C ASN A 45 5.65 -8.04 25.85
N SER A 46 4.74 -7.23 26.39
CA SER A 46 4.80 -6.77 27.78
C SER A 46 3.63 -7.41 28.52
N THR A 47 3.98 -8.28 29.47
CA THR A 47 3.12 -8.92 30.46
C THR A 47 2.55 -7.88 31.42
N SER A 48 1.24 -7.88 31.67
CA SER A 48 0.70 -7.39 32.95
C SER A 48 -0.40 -8.31 33.44
N THR A 49 -0.07 -9.01 34.52
CA THR A 49 -0.93 -9.76 35.43
C THR A 49 -1.99 -8.87 36.08
N PHE A 50 -3.25 -9.32 36.02
CA PHE A 50 -4.26 -9.04 37.05
C PHE A 50 -5.15 -10.27 37.22
N LEU A 51 -5.00 -10.90 38.40
CA LEU A 51 -5.93 -11.76 39.14
C LEU A 51 -6.99 -10.83 39.79
N ASP A 52 -8.25 -11.13 40.13
CA ASP A 52 -9.07 -12.33 40.34
C ASP A 52 -10.55 -11.93 40.06
N ASP A 53 -11.43 -12.87 39.75
CA ASP A 53 -12.63 -13.17 40.59
C ASP A 53 -13.49 -14.26 39.94
N ASP A 54 -13.83 -15.22 40.81
CA ASP A 54 -14.59 -16.45 40.59
C ASP A 54 -16.01 -16.22 40.07
N ASP A 55 -16.52 -17.14 39.26
CA ASP A 55 -17.82 -17.76 39.53
C ASP A 55 -17.97 -19.11 38.82
N ASP A 56 -18.45 -20.02 39.64
CA ASP A 56 -18.52 -21.48 39.57
C ASP A 56 -19.70 -21.97 38.72
N TYR A 57 -19.45 -22.88 37.77
CA TYR A 57 -20.45 -23.85 37.31
C TYR A 57 -19.74 -25.14 36.88
N HIS A 58 -19.68 -26.07 37.83
CA HIS A 58 -19.62 -27.50 37.56
C HIS A 58 -20.86 -27.96 36.79
N ASP A 59 -20.66 -28.62 35.65
CA ASP A 59 -21.41 -29.84 35.37
C ASP A 59 -20.50 -30.86 34.68
N ASN A 60 -20.42 -32.03 35.31
CA ASN A 60 -19.70 -33.20 34.84
C ASN A 60 -20.71 -34.06 34.10
N ASP A 61 -20.48 -34.31 32.81
CA ASP A 61 -20.89 -35.56 32.20
C ASP A 61 -19.73 -36.07 31.34
N THR A 62 -19.01 -37.02 31.92
CA THR A 62 -18.14 -37.96 31.22
C THR A 62 -18.97 -38.85 30.32
N ASP A 63 -18.59 -38.97 29.05
CA ASP A 63 -18.51 -40.27 28.40
C ASP A 63 -17.31 -40.31 27.44
N ASP A 64 -16.56 -41.39 27.63
CA ASP A 64 -15.32 -41.83 26.99
C ASP A 64 -15.61 -42.38 25.59
N ASP A 65 -14.93 -41.89 24.55
CA ASP A 65 -14.40 -42.77 23.50
C ASP A 65 -13.29 -42.08 22.67
N GLY A 66 -12.08 -42.64 22.75
CA GLY A 66 -11.33 -43.07 21.57
C GLY A 66 -10.94 -42.04 20.50
N GLY A 67 -9.72 -41.50 20.63
CA GLY A 67 -8.76 -41.48 19.53
C GLY A 67 -8.86 -40.35 18.49
N GLY A 68 -7.88 -39.44 18.52
CA GLY A 68 -7.65 -38.53 17.40
C GLY A 68 -6.79 -37.33 17.76
N TYR A 69 -5.48 -37.55 17.91
CA TYR A 69 -4.51 -36.45 17.85
C TYR A 69 -4.51 -35.91 16.41
N TYR A 70 -5.40 -34.98 16.13
CA TYR A 70 -5.34 -34.13 14.95
C TYR A 70 -4.66 -32.84 15.39
N SER A 71 -3.36 -32.74 15.14
CA SER A 71 -2.69 -31.45 15.16
C SER A 71 -3.42 -30.55 14.17
N TYR A 72 -4.07 -29.50 14.66
CA TYR A 72 -4.58 -28.42 13.84
C TYR A 72 -3.34 -27.76 13.21
N VAL A 73 -2.96 -28.25 12.03
CA VAL A 73 -2.03 -27.55 11.16
C VAL A 73 -2.80 -26.33 10.74
N GLY A 74 -2.48 -25.18 11.35
CA GLY A 74 -3.02 -23.91 10.94
C GLY A 74 -2.82 -23.80 9.44
N GLU A 75 -3.93 -23.83 8.71
CA GLU A 75 -3.94 -23.50 7.30
C GLU A 75 -3.40 -22.07 7.23
N GLU A 76 -2.15 -21.93 6.78
CA GLU A 76 -1.63 -20.67 6.31
C GLU A 76 -2.51 -20.27 5.12
N GLU A 77 -3.59 -19.54 5.42
CA GLU A 77 -4.49 -19.03 4.41
C GLU A 77 -3.68 -18.18 3.44
N VAL A 78 -3.67 -18.66 2.21
CA VAL A 78 -2.90 -18.16 1.06
C VAL A 78 -3.07 -16.64 0.95
N SER A 79 -1.95 -15.92 1.02
CA SER A 79 -1.87 -14.50 0.68
C SER A 79 -2.19 -14.33 -0.81
N GLU A 80 -3.29 -13.64 -1.12
CA GLU A 80 -3.53 -13.16 -2.48
C GLU A 80 -2.55 -12.01 -2.77
N ASP A 81 -1.42 -12.35 -3.37
CA ASP A 81 -0.45 -11.39 -3.87
C ASP A 81 -0.80 -11.07 -5.32
N SER A 82 -1.19 -9.83 -5.61
CA SER A 82 -1.56 -9.43 -6.97
C SER A 82 -0.91 -8.10 -7.34
N VAL A 83 -0.04 -8.16 -8.35
CA VAL A 83 0.42 -6.97 -9.08
C VAL A 83 -0.50 -6.80 -10.27
N SER A 84 -1.23 -5.68 -10.30
CA SER A 84 -2.11 -5.36 -11.42
C SER A 84 -1.33 -4.76 -12.60
N GLU A 85 -1.92 -4.82 -13.80
CA GLU A 85 -1.34 -4.22 -15.03
C GLU A 85 -0.95 -2.75 -14.86
N ASP A 86 -1.65 -2.02 -14.00
CA ASP A 86 -1.43 -0.59 -13.74
C ASP A 86 -0.25 -0.31 -12.78
N GLY A 87 0.52 -1.34 -12.43
CA GLY A 87 1.70 -1.23 -11.55
C GLY A 87 1.38 -1.09 -10.06
N VAL A 88 0.12 -1.32 -9.66
CA VAL A 88 -0.29 -1.32 -8.25
C VAL A 88 -0.12 -2.73 -7.68
N PHE A 89 0.61 -2.81 -6.57
CA PHE A 89 0.74 -3.98 -5.72
C PHE A 89 -0.27 -3.90 -4.57
N ILE A 90 -0.98 -5.00 -4.29
CA ILE A 90 -1.87 -5.13 -3.12
C ILE A 90 -1.69 -6.52 -2.50
N GLU A 91 -1.47 -6.54 -1.18
CA GLU A 91 -1.45 -7.72 -0.32
C GLU A 91 -2.51 -7.53 0.78
N ILE A 92 -3.39 -8.51 0.95
CA ILE A 92 -4.36 -8.55 2.07
C ILE A 92 -4.04 -9.74 2.97
N LYS A 93 -3.77 -9.46 4.23
CA LYS A 93 -3.58 -10.48 5.27
C LYS A 93 -4.79 -10.51 6.20
N LYS A 94 -5.41 -11.67 6.33
CA LYS A 94 -6.43 -11.91 7.37
C LYS A 94 -5.74 -11.95 8.74
N LEU A 95 -6.30 -11.18 9.67
CA LEU A 95 -5.89 -11.19 11.08
C LEU A 95 -6.98 -11.90 11.91
N GLN A 96 -6.92 -11.82 13.24
CA GLN A 96 -7.95 -12.41 14.10
C GLN A 96 -9.34 -11.81 13.85
N LYS A 97 -10.37 -12.67 13.90
CA LYS A 97 -11.79 -12.32 13.68
C LYS A 97 -11.99 -11.74 12.26
N ASN A 98 -12.76 -10.67 12.14
CA ASN A 98 -13.04 -9.96 10.90
C ASN A 98 -12.01 -8.86 10.58
N SER A 99 -10.81 -8.92 11.18
CA SER A 99 -9.77 -7.90 11.01
C SER A 99 -8.92 -8.21 9.78
N ARG A 100 -8.47 -7.17 9.08
CA ARG A 100 -7.60 -7.27 7.90
C ARG A 100 -6.44 -6.30 8.03
N ARG A 101 -5.27 -6.72 7.56
CA ARG A 101 -4.13 -5.84 7.27
C ARG A 101 -3.99 -5.76 5.76
N ILE A 102 -4.00 -4.55 5.23
CA ILE A 102 -3.85 -4.31 3.80
C ILE A 102 -2.56 -3.54 3.59
N ARG A 103 -1.74 -4.03 2.65
CA ARG A 103 -0.53 -3.36 2.18
C ARG A 103 -0.68 -3.12 0.71
N SER A 104 -0.38 -1.91 0.28
CA SER A 104 -0.43 -1.55 -1.13
C SER A 104 0.67 -0.57 -1.48
N LYS A 105 1.12 -0.63 -2.73
CA LYS A 105 2.23 0.19 -3.24
C LYS A 105 2.01 0.57 -4.70
N ILE A 106 2.51 1.74 -5.08
CA ILE A 106 2.54 2.23 -6.46
C ILE A 106 3.78 3.09 -6.69
N SER A 107 4.41 2.95 -7.86
CA SER A 107 5.44 3.89 -8.32
C SER A 107 4.80 5.12 -8.95
N ILE A 108 5.33 6.30 -8.63
CA ILE A 108 4.87 7.60 -9.12
C ILE A 108 6.08 8.32 -9.72
N ASN A 109 5.96 8.72 -10.99
CA ASN A 109 6.95 9.60 -11.63
C ASN A 109 6.74 11.04 -11.16
N ALA A 110 6.94 11.28 -9.86
CA ALA A 110 6.92 12.59 -9.23
C ALA A 110 7.81 12.59 -7.99
N SER A 111 8.26 13.78 -7.59
CA SER A 111 9.08 13.94 -6.38
C SER A 111 8.28 13.62 -5.11
N LEU A 112 8.99 13.21 -4.07
CA LEU A 112 8.42 13.03 -2.72
C LEU A 112 7.69 14.28 -2.27
N ASP A 113 8.25 15.47 -2.52
CA ASP A 113 7.66 16.74 -2.10
C ASP A 113 6.35 17.02 -2.85
N THR A 114 6.25 16.64 -4.13
CA THR A 114 5.01 16.73 -4.92
C THR A 114 3.93 15.82 -4.33
N VAL A 115 4.25 14.54 -4.15
CA VAL A 115 3.30 13.56 -3.58
C VAL A 115 2.89 13.97 -2.17
N TRP A 116 3.83 14.45 -1.36
CA TRP A 116 3.55 14.91 0.00
C TRP A 116 2.53 16.05 0.01
N LYS A 117 2.75 17.09 -0.82
CA LYS A 117 1.83 18.24 -0.92
C LYS A 117 0.41 17.80 -1.25
N ILE A 118 0.25 16.84 -2.15
CA ILE A 118 -1.07 16.28 -2.49
C ILE A 118 -1.68 15.56 -1.29
N LEU A 119 -0.94 14.70 -0.60
CA LEU A 119 -1.48 13.91 0.51
C LEU A 119 -1.88 14.74 1.73
N ILE A 120 -1.24 15.89 1.96
CA ILE A 120 -1.57 16.78 3.09
C ILE A 120 -2.58 17.87 2.74
N ASP A 121 -2.93 18.02 1.46
CA ASP A 121 -4.03 18.88 1.02
C ASP A 121 -5.36 18.16 1.22
N TYR A 122 -5.66 17.89 2.50
CA TYR A 122 -6.71 16.97 2.91
C TYR A 122 -8.09 17.36 2.37
N GLU A 123 -8.37 18.65 2.20
CA GLU A 123 -9.67 19.12 1.73
C GLU A 123 -9.89 18.87 0.24
N VAL A 124 -8.80 18.86 -0.56
CA VAL A 124 -8.84 18.63 -2.01
C VAL A 124 -8.86 17.12 -2.34
N LEU A 125 -8.45 16.25 -1.43
CA LEU A 125 -8.41 14.80 -1.68
C LEU A 125 -9.75 14.22 -2.19
N ALA A 126 -10.89 14.74 -1.72
CA ALA A 126 -12.20 14.25 -2.13
C ALA A 126 -12.59 14.63 -3.57
N ASP A 127 -11.89 15.58 -4.19
CA ASP A 127 -12.18 16.04 -5.56
C ASP A 127 -11.71 15.02 -6.61
N PHE A 128 -10.69 14.22 -6.29
CA PHE A 128 -10.09 13.27 -7.23
C PHE A 128 -9.97 11.84 -6.70
N ILE A 129 -10.14 11.58 -5.39
CA ILE A 129 -10.15 10.22 -4.84
C ILE A 129 -11.58 9.67 -4.85
N PRO A 130 -11.91 8.71 -5.73
CA PRO A 130 -13.30 8.31 -5.97
C PRO A 130 -13.97 7.60 -4.78
N SER A 131 -13.19 6.93 -3.93
CA SER A 131 -13.74 6.28 -2.74
C SER A 131 -13.91 7.24 -1.56
N LEU A 132 -13.51 8.52 -1.68
CA LEU A 132 -13.54 9.51 -0.62
C LEU A 132 -14.59 10.57 -0.94
N ALA A 133 -15.80 10.40 -0.41
CA ALA A 133 -16.91 11.31 -0.70
C ALA A 133 -16.80 12.65 0.05
N VAL A 134 -16.16 12.66 1.22
CA VAL A 134 -15.93 13.87 2.02
C VAL A 134 -14.56 13.77 2.67
N SER A 135 -13.81 14.87 2.65
CA SER A 135 -12.62 15.08 3.45
C SER A 135 -12.58 16.52 3.93
N LYS A 136 -12.64 16.73 5.24
CA LYS A 136 -12.72 18.07 5.86
C LYS A 136 -11.73 18.18 7.00
N LEU A 137 -11.03 19.30 7.04
CA LEU A 137 -10.09 19.61 8.13
C LEU A 137 -10.86 20.14 9.34
N ILE A 138 -10.68 19.50 10.50
CA ILE A 138 -11.28 19.92 11.79
C ILE A 138 -10.28 20.75 12.60
N ASP A 139 -9.05 20.26 12.72
CA ASP A 139 -7.96 20.90 13.47
C ASP A 139 -6.64 20.71 12.70
N LYS A 140 -5.76 21.70 12.75
CA LYS A 140 -4.43 21.66 12.12
C LYS A 140 -3.39 22.29 13.02
N LYS A 141 -2.31 21.56 13.23
CA LYS A 141 -1.09 21.96 13.94
C LYS A 141 0.11 21.54 13.09
N ASP A 142 1.32 21.91 13.51
CA ASP A 142 2.54 21.76 12.70
C ASP A 142 2.73 20.36 12.11
N ASN A 143 2.58 19.31 12.93
CA ASN A 143 2.77 17.91 12.54
C ASN A 143 1.51 17.05 12.80
N PHE A 144 0.34 17.70 12.85
CA PHE A 144 -0.92 17.02 13.18
C PHE A 144 -2.10 17.64 12.44
N ALA A 145 -2.99 16.78 11.96
CA ALA A 145 -4.30 17.16 11.45
C ALA A 145 -5.38 16.26 12.03
N ARG A 146 -6.53 16.83 12.37
CA ARG A 146 -7.75 16.07 12.65
C ARG A 146 -8.72 16.24 11.49
N LEU A 147 -9.23 15.15 10.95
CA LEU A 147 -10.06 15.15 9.74
C LEU A 147 -11.41 14.50 10.00
N TYR A 148 -12.46 15.03 9.40
CA TYR A 148 -13.71 14.31 9.17
C TYR A 148 -13.68 13.74 7.75
N GLN A 149 -13.80 12.43 7.62
CA GLN A 149 -13.86 11.75 6.34
C GLN A 149 -15.11 10.89 6.20
N THR A 150 -15.60 10.77 4.97
CA THR A 150 -16.64 9.81 4.59
C THR A 150 -16.15 9.03 3.38
N GLY A 151 -15.82 7.76 3.59
CA GLY A 151 -15.56 6.81 2.50
C GLY A 151 -16.87 6.34 1.90
N GLN A 152 -16.91 6.15 0.57
CA GLN A 152 -18.08 5.65 -0.15
C GLN A 152 -17.71 4.43 -0.99
N GLN A 153 -18.43 3.32 -0.78
CA GLN A 153 -18.31 2.10 -1.55
C GLN A 153 -19.59 1.82 -2.33
N ASN A 154 -19.45 1.40 -3.59
CA ASN A 154 -20.57 0.90 -4.37
C ASN A 154 -20.77 -0.59 -4.06
N LEU A 155 -21.95 -0.93 -3.54
CA LEU A 155 -22.41 -2.29 -3.33
C LEU A 155 -23.16 -2.82 -4.56
N ALA A 156 -23.62 -4.08 -4.48
CA ALA A 156 -24.43 -4.68 -5.54
C ALA A 156 -25.77 -3.93 -5.68
N PHE A 157 -26.36 -3.98 -6.87
CA PHE A 157 -27.66 -3.37 -7.18
C PHE A 157 -27.70 -1.83 -7.01
N GLY A 158 -26.55 -1.15 -7.12
CA GLY A 158 -26.47 0.31 -7.07
C GLY A 158 -26.59 0.92 -5.67
N LEU A 159 -26.60 0.09 -4.62
CA LEU A 159 -26.57 0.56 -3.24
C LEU A 159 -25.20 1.20 -2.93
N LYS A 160 -25.20 2.33 -2.21
CA LYS A 160 -23.96 2.98 -1.75
C LYS A 160 -23.82 2.80 -0.24
N PHE A 161 -22.66 2.33 0.19
CA PHE A 161 -22.28 2.27 1.59
C PHE A 161 -21.36 3.44 1.92
N ASN A 162 -21.69 4.19 2.97
CA ASN A 162 -20.87 5.30 3.44
C ASN A 162 -20.34 4.95 4.82
N ALA A 163 -19.02 5.03 5.01
CA ALA A 163 -18.37 4.89 6.30
C ALA A 163 -17.76 6.22 6.72
N LYS A 164 -18.12 6.69 7.91
CA LYS A 164 -17.63 7.94 8.49
C LYS A 164 -16.50 7.66 9.47
N ALA A 165 -15.54 8.58 9.51
CA ALA A 165 -14.44 8.55 10.45
C ALA A 165 -13.99 9.96 10.83
N ILE A 166 -13.67 10.15 12.11
CA ILE A 166 -12.80 11.21 12.60
C ILE A 166 -11.40 10.60 12.71
N LEU A 167 -10.45 11.13 11.96
CA LEU A 167 -9.07 10.65 11.92
C LEU A 167 -8.13 11.65 12.55
N ASP A 168 -7.25 11.16 13.42
CA ASP A 168 -6.04 11.86 13.83
C ASP A 168 -4.90 11.46 12.89
N CYS A 169 -4.31 12.42 12.20
CA CYS A 169 -3.20 12.26 11.28
C CYS A 169 -1.94 12.91 11.88
N TYR A 170 -0.84 12.17 11.90
CA TYR A 170 0.46 12.61 12.39
C TYR A 170 1.43 12.68 11.20
N GLU A 171 1.75 13.90 10.80
CA GLU A 171 2.65 14.21 9.70
C GLU A 171 4.09 14.15 10.19
N ARG A 172 4.82 13.10 9.83
CA ARG A 172 6.21 12.93 10.27
C ARG A 172 7.15 13.84 9.48
N ASP A 173 8.24 14.25 10.13
CA ASP A 173 9.30 15.02 9.48
C ASP A 173 9.98 14.21 8.38
N LEU A 174 10.55 14.92 7.41
CA LEU A 174 11.31 14.33 6.30
C LEU A 174 12.57 13.62 6.84
N GLN A 175 12.68 12.33 6.56
CA GLN A 175 13.86 11.53 6.85
C GLN A 175 14.76 11.46 5.62
N THR A 176 16.04 11.77 5.78
CA THR A 176 17.03 11.70 4.69
C THR A 176 18.10 10.66 5.04
N PHE A 177 18.35 9.76 4.11
CA PHE A 177 19.34 8.70 4.19
C PHE A 177 20.32 8.80 3.02
N THR A 178 21.41 8.05 3.06
CA THR A 178 22.36 7.96 1.93
C THR A 178 21.71 7.43 0.66
N SER A 179 20.73 6.53 0.80
CA SER A 179 20.02 5.89 -0.31
C SER A 179 18.82 6.67 -0.84
N GLY A 180 18.37 7.72 -0.16
CA GLY A 180 17.14 8.42 -0.54
C GLY A 180 16.47 9.19 0.59
N LYS A 181 15.21 9.52 0.39
CA LYS A 181 14.36 10.25 1.33
C LYS A 181 13.10 9.47 1.64
N LYS A 182 12.53 9.70 2.82
CA LYS A 182 11.28 9.10 3.26
C LYS A 182 10.44 10.07 4.09
N ARG A 183 9.12 10.00 3.95
CA ARG A 183 8.20 10.74 4.81
C ARG A 183 6.89 9.98 5.01
N ASP A 184 6.39 9.98 6.25
CA ASP A 184 5.24 9.18 6.66
C ASP A 184 4.10 10.07 7.17
N ILE A 185 2.86 9.67 6.92
CA ILE A 185 1.66 10.18 7.60
C ILE A 185 1.03 8.97 8.31
N GLU A 186 1.10 8.95 9.64
CA GLU A 186 0.38 7.94 10.42
C GLU A 186 -1.04 8.44 10.68
N PHE A 187 -2.03 7.56 10.65
CA PHE A 187 -3.41 7.94 10.96
C PHE A 187 -4.07 6.93 11.89
N LYS A 188 -4.96 7.43 12.74
CA LYS A 188 -5.76 6.61 13.64
C LYS A 188 -7.16 7.20 13.76
N MET A 189 -8.17 6.36 13.56
CA MET A 189 -9.55 6.74 13.79
C MET A 189 -9.82 6.88 15.30
N THR A 190 -10.39 8.02 15.68
CA THR A 190 -10.83 8.29 17.06
C THR A 190 -12.32 8.08 17.23
N GLU A 191 -13.11 8.31 16.18
CA GLU A 191 -14.56 8.09 16.14
C GLU A 191 -14.98 7.63 14.74
N GLY A 192 -15.98 6.75 14.62
CA GLY A 192 -16.46 6.35 13.29
C GLY A 192 -17.12 4.97 13.21
N ASP A 193 -17.27 4.46 12.00
CA ASP A 193 -18.03 3.25 11.66
C ASP A 193 -17.23 1.94 11.76
N PHE A 194 -15.94 2.02 12.09
CA PHE A 194 -15.08 0.85 12.31
C PHE A 194 -14.87 0.59 13.81
N GLN A 195 -14.38 -0.60 14.16
CA GLN A 195 -13.81 -0.86 15.49
C GLN A 195 -12.33 -0.50 15.52
N CYS A 196 -11.63 -0.70 14.40
CA CYS A 196 -10.25 -0.31 14.20
C CYS A 196 -10.11 0.19 12.76
N PHE A 197 -9.46 1.35 12.62
CA PHE A 197 -9.07 1.90 11.32
C PHE A 197 -7.85 2.79 11.58
N GLU A 198 -6.67 2.22 11.40
CA GLU A 198 -5.39 2.90 11.65
C GLU A 198 -4.32 2.38 10.70
N GLY A 199 -3.33 3.21 10.43
CA GLY A 199 -2.37 2.88 9.40
C GLY A 199 -1.40 4.00 9.11
N LYS A 200 -0.77 3.92 7.95
CA LYS A 200 0.11 4.96 7.47
C LYS A 200 0.20 5.03 5.94
N TRP A 201 0.41 6.25 5.48
CA TRP A 201 0.99 6.56 4.18
C TRP A 201 2.49 6.72 4.33
N CYS A 202 3.25 6.21 3.38
CA CYS A 202 4.72 6.28 3.37
C CYS A 202 5.17 6.60 1.95
N ILE A 203 5.92 7.69 1.79
CA ILE A 203 6.53 8.08 0.52
C ILE A 203 8.02 7.83 0.62
N GLU A 204 8.57 7.06 -0.31
CA GLU A 204 10.00 6.79 -0.42
C GLU A 204 10.50 7.27 -1.78
N GLN A 205 11.62 7.99 -1.81
CA GLN A 205 12.26 8.40 -3.07
C GLN A 205 13.73 7.98 -3.01
N PHE A 206 14.12 7.11 -3.93
CA PHE A 206 15.49 6.63 -4.02
C PHE A 206 16.36 7.59 -4.84
N THR A 207 17.59 7.79 -4.40
CA THR A 207 18.58 8.55 -5.16
C THR A 207 19.15 7.64 -6.25
N LYS A 208 18.77 7.86 -7.52
CA LYS A 208 19.42 7.18 -8.65
C LYS A 208 20.84 7.75 -8.83
N PRO A 209 21.87 6.93 -9.12
CA PRO A 209 23.17 7.43 -9.56
C PRO A 209 22.96 8.28 -10.82
N LYS A 210 23.57 9.47 -10.90
CA LYS A 210 23.50 10.28 -12.11
C LYS A 210 24.19 9.53 -13.25
N THR A 211 23.42 8.99 -14.18
CA THR A 211 23.92 8.55 -15.49
C THR A 211 24.02 9.77 -16.40
N GLU A 212 25.13 9.89 -17.13
CA GLU A 212 25.46 11.07 -17.96
C GLU A 212 24.45 11.34 -19.09
N ASP A 213 23.56 10.37 -19.40
CA ASP A 213 22.60 10.43 -20.50
C ASP A 213 21.17 10.84 -20.10
N SER A 214 20.91 11.15 -18.82
CA SER A 214 19.58 11.54 -18.35
C SER A 214 19.31 13.02 -18.62
N LEU A 215 18.80 13.34 -19.81
CA LEU A 215 18.38 14.70 -20.24
C LEU A 215 17.19 15.29 -19.45
N GLY A 216 16.74 14.64 -18.38
CA GLY A 216 15.70 15.10 -17.48
C GLY A 216 15.86 14.48 -16.10
N GLN A 217 15.45 15.21 -15.06
CA GLN A 217 15.42 14.69 -13.70
C GLN A 217 14.15 13.84 -13.53
N GLU A 218 14.24 12.54 -13.84
CA GLU A 218 13.16 11.60 -13.54
C GLU A 218 13.10 11.38 -12.02
N PHE A 219 12.09 11.96 -11.38
CA PHE A 219 11.80 11.70 -9.99
C PHE A 219 10.92 10.47 -9.89
N GLU A 220 11.45 9.37 -9.36
CA GLU A 220 10.66 8.18 -9.08
C GLU A 220 10.49 8.02 -7.57
N SER A 221 9.25 8.21 -7.10
CA SER A 221 8.85 7.93 -5.72
C SER A 221 7.95 6.70 -5.67
N THR A 222 7.97 6.01 -4.53
CA THR A 222 7.04 4.93 -4.21
C THR A 222 6.10 5.41 -3.12
N LEU A 223 4.80 5.35 -3.39
CA LEU A 223 3.76 5.57 -2.40
C LEU A 223 3.30 4.22 -1.85
N SER A 224 3.39 4.05 -0.54
CA SER A 224 2.90 2.88 0.19
C SER A 224 1.74 3.25 1.11
N TYR A 225 0.72 2.40 1.13
CA TYR A 225 -0.42 2.50 2.05
C TYR A 225 -0.54 1.20 2.85
N LEU A 226 -0.45 1.31 4.18
CA LEU A 226 -0.62 0.23 5.14
C LEU A 226 -1.80 0.58 6.03
N VAL A 227 -2.78 -0.31 6.13
CA VAL A 227 -3.94 -0.09 7.01
C VAL A 227 -4.35 -1.39 7.70
N ASP A 228 -4.60 -1.29 9.00
CA ASP A 228 -5.33 -2.28 9.76
C ASP A 228 -6.77 -1.81 9.92
N VAL A 229 -7.69 -2.69 9.52
CA VAL A 229 -9.12 -2.40 9.55
C VAL A 229 -9.86 -3.53 10.22
N LYS A 230 -10.82 -3.15 11.06
CA LYS A 230 -11.78 -4.07 11.67
C LYS A 230 -13.17 -3.44 11.58
N PRO A 231 -14.06 -3.95 10.71
CA PRO A 231 -15.41 -3.43 10.61
C PRO A 231 -16.22 -3.78 11.86
N LYS A 232 -17.25 -2.98 12.15
CA LYS A 232 -18.26 -3.34 13.16
C LYS A 232 -19.05 -4.56 12.68
N ILE A 233 -19.59 -5.33 13.63
CA ILE A 233 -20.20 -6.66 13.44
C ILE A 233 -21.37 -6.67 12.44
N TRP A 234 -22.04 -5.53 12.23
CA TRP A 234 -23.17 -5.40 11.30
C TRP A 234 -22.77 -5.44 9.82
N LEU A 235 -21.48 -5.46 9.47
CA LEU A 235 -20.99 -5.48 8.09
C LEU A 235 -20.40 -6.85 7.72
N PRO A 236 -21.00 -7.61 6.77
CA PRO A 236 -20.49 -8.92 6.37
C PRO A 236 -19.13 -8.80 5.66
N ALA A 237 -18.09 -9.43 6.23
CA ALA A 237 -16.71 -9.30 5.75
C ALA A 237 -16.49 -9.78 4.29
N HIS A 238 -17.27 -10.75 3.83
CA HIS A 238 -17.15 -11.34 2.48
C HIS A 238 -17.63 -10.42 1.34
N LEU A 239 -18.42 -9.37 1.64
CA LEU A 239 -18.91 -8.43 0.63
C LEU A 239 -17.88 -7.36 0.23
N ILE A 240 -16.71 -7.35 0.88
CA ILE A 240 -15.82 -6.20 0.88
C ILE A 240 -14.46 -6.53 0.24
N GLU A 241 -13.92 -7.74 0.36
CA GLU A 241 -12.51 -8.05 -0.03
C GLU A 241 -12.21 -7.74 -1.51
N GLY A 242 -12.98 -8.26 -2.46
CA GLY A 242 -12.77 -7.97 -3.89
C GLY A 242 -13.06 -6.51 -4.29
N ARG A 243 -13.86 -5.79 -3.50
CA ARG A 243 -14.18 -4.37 -3.74
C ARG A 243 -13.09 -3.45 -3.17
N ILE A 244 -12.55 -3.80 -2.01
CA ILE A 244 -11.45 -3.09 -1.34
C ILE A 244 -10.23 -3.03 -2.26
N CYS A 245 -9.83 -4.15 -2.87
CA CYS A 245 -8.68 -4.16 -3.78
C CYS A 245 -8.87 -3.18 -4.94
N LYS A 246 -10.05 -3.21 -5.59
CA LYS A 246 -10.37 -2.33 -6.71
C LYS A 246 -10.35 -0.85 -6.29
N GLU A 247 -10.88 -0.54 -5.11
CA GLU A 247 -10.94 0.84 -4.61
C GLU A 247 -9.56 1.37 -4.23
N ILE A 248 -8.77 0.59 -3.48
CA ILE A 248 -7.40 0.98 -3.13
C ILE A 248 -6.57 1.19 -4.39
N LYS A 249 -6.71 0.28 -5.38
CA LYS A 249 -6.08 0.44 -6.69
C LYS A 249 -6.48 1.75 -7.36
N SER A 250 -7.78 2.05 -7.37
CA SER A 250 -8.30 3.29 -7.97
C SER A 250 -7.73 4.53 -7.26
N ASN A 251 -7.75 4.56 -5.93
CA ASN A 251 -7.28 5.70 -5.15
C ASN A 251 -5.78 5.96 -5.37
N LEU A 252 -4.95 4.92 -5.31
CA LEU A 252 -3.51 5.03 -5.55
C LEU A 252 -3.20 5.52 -6.97
N THR A 253 -3.99 5.06 -7.95
CA THR A 253 -3.85 5.49 -9.34
C THR A 253 -4.22 6.96 -9.50
N CYS A 254 -5.33 7.42 -8.90
CA CYS A 254 -5.72 8.83 -8.95
C CYS A 254 -4.68 9.75 -8.27
N ILE A 255 -4.08 9.34 -7.15
CA ILE A 255 -2.98 10.09 -6.51
C ILE A 255 -1.76 10.19 -7.44
N ARG A 256 -1.40 9.09 -8.11
CA ARG A 256 -0.31 9.08 -9.10
C ARG A 256 -0.60 10.04 -10.26
N GLU A 257 -1.78 9.95 -10.84
CA GLU A 257 -2.20 10.80 -11.95
C GLU A 257 -2.16 12.27 -11.55
N GLU A 258 -2.69 12.62 -10.38
CA GLU A 258 -2.67 14.00 -9.87
C GLU A 258 -1.23 14.51 -9.65
N ALA A 259 -0.35 13.68 -9.10
CA ALA A 259 1.06 14.03 -8.92
C ALA A 259 1.81 14.26 -10.23
N GLN A 260 1.44 13.54 -11.28
CA GLN A 260 2.06 13.66 -12.60
C GLN A 260 1.55 14.87 -13.40
N LYS A 261 0.31 15.32 -13.18
CA LYS A 261 -0.22 16.56 -13.80
C LYS A 261 0.57 17.80 -13.37
N VAL A 262 0.91 17.90 -12.08
CA VAL A 262 1.68 19.04 -11.52
C VAL A 262 3.05 19.23 -12.20
N ILE A 263 3.63 18.16 -12.75
CA ILE A 263 4.88 18.22 -13.52
C ILE A 263 4.63 18.71 -14.94
N GLY A 264 3.54 18.27 -15.57
CA GLY A 264 3.14 18.70 -16.91
C GLY A 264 2.84 20.19 -17.00
N ASP A 265 2.28 20.78 -15.95
CA ASP A 265 1.98 22.23 -15.90
C ASP A 265 3.21 23.10 -15.58
N ALA A 266 4.32 22.49 -15.13
CA ALA A 266 5.56 23.18 -14.78
C ALA A 266 6.60 23.19 -15.91
N LEU A 267 6.31 22.54 -17.04
CA LEU A 267 7.14 22.48 -18.26
C LEU A 267 6.56 23.38 -19.36
#